data_AF-A0A2M9P3J8-F1
#
_entry.id   AF-A0A2M9P3J8-F1
#
_cell.length_a   1.000
_cell.length_b   1.000
_cell.length_c   1.000
_cell.angle_alpha   90.00
_cell.angle_beta   90.00
_cell.angle_gamma   90.00
#
_symmetry.space_group_name_H-M   'P 1'
#
loop_
_entity.id
_entity.type
_entity.pdbx_description
1 polymer ?
#
loop_
_entity_poly.entity_id
_entity_poly.type
_entity_poly.pdbx_seq_one_letter_code
_entity_poly.pdbx_strand_id
1 'polypeptide(L)'
;LGYKPERWTAVDSLTIGKYMAFDLGGNWEDQAFRQYLLQTFPKEKAYDLFPDYPKSAPYIISKEELDIERSFAAAVIPYEFNGSNNWVVSGSKTDSGKPLLADDPHLGLATPSVWYQMHLEAPTVNVSGVIFAGIPGIILGHNEKVAWGVTNTGPDVQDLFIEKRNPENEKEFAFKDKWEKAEIVDEPIKVKDGKTLDYKVTVTRHGPVISEFAGKSGKDTVLALRWTALDPSAELEAVLNMNKAENWNDFEKALLKFETPAQNFVFASTDGTIAYKANGKIPIRKKGDSMLPVPGWT
;
A
#
# COMPACT_ATOMS: atom_id res chain seq x y z
N LEU A 1 8.23 -28.82 -4.82
CA LEU A 1 8.23 -27.89 -3.67
C LEU A 1 9.51 -27.98 -2.85
N GLY A 2 10.05 -29.15 -2.50
CA GLY A 2 11.35 -29.22 -1.80
C GLY A 2 11.32 -28.68 -0.35
N TYR A 3 10.12 -28.40 0.15
CA TYR A 3 9.78 -28.12 1.54
C TYR A 3 8.37 -28.68 1.80
N LYS A 4 8.00 -28.80 3.08
CA LYS A 4 6.64 -29.12 3.51
C LYS A 4 5.93 -27.81 3.83
N PRO A 5 4.86 -27.43 3.11
CA PRO A 5 4.08 -26.24 3.47
C PRO A 5 3.57 -26.32 4.90
N GLU A 6 3.60 -25.20 5.59
CA GLU A 6 2.97 -25.08 6.89
C GLU A 6 1.45 -25.16 6.75
N ARG A 7 0.77 -25.42 7.87
CA ARG A 7 -0.70 -25.45 7.87
C ARG A 7 -1.20 -24.01 7.69
N TRP A 8 -2.01 -23.79 6.65
CA TRP A 8 -2.66 -22.50 6.43
C TRP A 8 -3.56 -22.10 7.61
N THR A 9 -3.49 -20.84 7.98
CA THR A 9 -4.20 -20.19 9.07
C THR A 9 -4.95 -18.96 8.57
N ALA A 10 -5.83 -18.40 9.40
CA ALA A 10 -6.50 -17.14 9.06
C ALA A 10 -5.53 -15.95 8.92
N VAL A 11 -4.37 -16.01 9.60
CA VAL A 11 -3.34 -14.97 9.52
C VAL A 11 -2.74 -14.92 8.12
N ASP A 12 -2.51 -16.08 7.49
CA ASP A 12 -1.98 -16.16 6.12
C ASP A 12 -2.89 -15.44 5.11
N SER A 13 -4.21 -15.58 5.27
CA SER A 13 -5.19 -14.83 4.49
C SER A 13 -5.10 -13.31 4.74
N LEU A 14 -4.99 -12.88 5.99
CA LEU A 14 -4.86 -11.44 6.30
C LEU A 14 -3.57 -10.85 5.73
N THR A 15 -2.48 -11.62 5.72
CA THR A 15 -1.19 -11.19 5.17
C THR A 15 -1.23 -10.94 3.66
N ILE A 16 -2.07 -11.66 2.90
CA ILE A 16 -2.27 -11.37 1.47
C ILE A 16 -2.78 -9.94 1.27
N GLY A 17 -3.70 -9.46 2.12
CA GLY A 17 -4.16 -8.07 2.07
C GLY A 17 -3.03 -7.06 2.26
N LYS A 18 -2.10 -7.34 3.20
CA LYS A 18 -0.91 -6.50 3.41
C LYS A 18 0.07 -6.57 2.25
N TYR A 19 0.24 -7.74 1.64
CA TYR A 19 1.04 -7.90 0.42
C TYR A 19 0.46 -7.09 -0.74
N MET A 20 -0.86 -7.14 -0.95
CA MET A 20 -1.52 -6.34 -1.98
C MET A 20 -1.42 -4.85 -1.70
N ALA A 21 -1.46 -4.44 -0.43
CA ALA A 21 -1.21 -3.06 -0.07
C ALA A 21 0.23 -2.65 -0.42
N PHE A 22 1.23 -3.54 -0.23
CA PHE A 22 2.62 -3.27 -0.59
C PHE A 22 2.79 -3.12 -2.10
N ASP A 23 2.19 -4.03 -2.87
CA ASP A 23 2.22 -4.00 -4.35
C ASP A 23 1.55 -2.75 -4.94
N LEU A 24 0.45 -2.28 -4.32
CA LEU A 24 -0.36 -1.16 -4.83
C LEU A 24 -0.07 0.19 -4.17
N GLY A 25 0.70 0.20 -3.08
CA GLY A 25 0.97 1.38 -2.28
C GLY A 25 1.86 2.37 -2.99
N GLY A 26 2.96 1.88 -3.58
CA GLY A 26 4.00 2.66 -4.27
C GLY A 26 4.46 3.91 -3.51
N ASN A 27 5.26 4.74 -4.16
CA ASN A 27 5.61 6.12 -3.77
C ASN A 27 6.85 6.31 -2.91
N TRP A 28 7.27 5.35 -2.09
CA TRP A 28 8.54 5.50 -1.35
C TRP A 28 9.76 5.48 -2.29
N GLU A 29 9.69 4.71 -3.38
CA GLU A 29 10.74 4.61 -4.40
C GLU A 29 10.96 5.96 -5.10
N ASP A 30 9.88 6.66 -5.41
CA ASP A 30 9.89 7.99 -6.02
C ASP A 30 10.57 9.02 -5.11
N GLN A 31 10.26 8.99 -3.79
CA GLN A 31 10.91 9.87 -2.81
C GLN A 31 12.42 9.58 -2.72
N ALA A 32 12.81 8.31 -2.72
CA ALA A 32 14.22 7.91 -2.74
C ALA A 32 14.91 8.39 -4.04
N PHE A 33 14.31 8.14 -5.20
CA PHE A 33 14.87 8.56 -6.50
C PHE A 33 15.02 10.08 -6.60
N ARG A 34 14.01 10.84 -6.16
CA ARG A 34 14.08 12.31 -6.11
C ARG A 34 15.20 12.78 -5.17
N GLN A 35 15.37 12.15 -4.02
CA GLN A 35 16.48 12.45 -3.12
C GLN A 35 17.85 12.17 -3.77
N TYR A 36 17.99 11.06 -4.49
CA TYR A 36 19.21 10.73 -5.24
C TYR A 36 19.54 11.80 -6.29
N LEU A 37 18.55 12.25 -7.06
CA LEU A 37 18.74 13.29 -8.07
C LEU A 37 19.28 14.59 -7.45
N LEU A 38 18.76 15.00 -6.29
CA LEU A 38 19.19 16.21 -5.58
C LEU A 38 20.58 16.13 -4.97
N GLN A 39 21.06 14.93 -4.68
CA GLN A 39 22.43 14.70 -4.20
C GLN A 39 23.44 14.66 -5.36
N THR A 40 23.01 14.17 -6.52
CA THR A 40 23.89 13.88 -7.67
C THR A 40 24.02 15.06 -8.63
N PHE A 41 22.93 15.80 -8.86
CA PHE A 41 22.87 16.86 -9.85
C PHE A 41 22.68 18.24 -9.19
N PRO A 42 23.11 19.32 -9.87
CA PRO A 42 22.67 20.67 -9.52
C PRO A 42 21.15 20.70 -9.44
N LYS A 43 20.64 21.37 -8.40
CA LYS A 43 19.22 21.40 -8.06
C LYS A 43 18.34 21.66 -9.28
N GLU A 44 18.68 22.63 -10.09
CA GLU A 44 17.90 23.05 -11.25
C GLU A 44 17.68 21.91 -12.25
N LYS A 45 18.71 21.08 -12.50
CA LYS A 45 18.62 19.93 -13.40
C LYS A 45 17.91 18.73 -12.78
N ALA A 46 18.05 18.54 -11.47
CA ALA A 46 17.33 17.48 -10.76
C ALA A 46 15.82 17.72 -10.82
N TYR A 47 15.40 18.98 -10.60
CA TYR A 47 13.99 19.37 -10.63
C TYR A 47 13.36 19.33 -12.02
N ASP A 48 14.13 19.51 -13.10
CA ASP A 48 13.63 19.29 -14.48
C ASP A 48 13.14 17.85 -14.70
N LEU A 49 13.58 16.90 -13.87
CA LEU A 49 13.18 15.49 -13.90
C LEU A 49 12.09 15.16 -12.86
N PHE A 50 11.63 16.13 -12.06
CA PHE A 50 10.54 15.95 -11.12
C PHE A 50 9.21 16.31 -11.81
N PRO A 51 8.16 15.49 -11.71
CA PRO A 51 6.81 15.90 -12.10
C PRO A 51 6.31 17.00 -11.12
N ASP A 52 5.80 18.15 -11.61
CA ASP A 52 5.60 19.35 -10.76
C ASP A 52 4.14 19.89 -10.70
N TYR A 53 3.77 20.51 -9.56
CA TYR A 53 2.50 21.23 -9.28
C TYR A 53 2.80 22.66 -8.74
N PRO A 54 2.02 23.72 -9.06
CA PRO A 54 2.52 25.10 -9.12
C PRO A 54 2.91 25.84 -7.81
N LYS A 55 3.71 26.89 -8.03
CA LYS A 55 4.74 27.55 -7.20
C LYS A 55 4.38 28.31 -5.90
N SER A 56 3.19 28.24 -5.31
CA SER A 56 2.90 29.05 -4.10
C SER A 56 3.24 28.38 -2.74
N ALA A 57 3.88 27.20 -2.74
CA ALA A 57 4.15 26.42 -1.54
C ALA A 57 5.63 26.56 -1.06
N PRO A 58 5.91 26.88 0.22
CA PRO A 58 7.28 27.05 0.72
C PRO A 58 7.81 25.80 1.45
N TYR A 59 9.07 25.40 1.21
CA TYR A 59 9.74 24.27 1.89
C TYR A 59 11.25 24.50 2.09
N ILE A 60 11.75 24.33 3.33
CA ILE A 60 13.19 24.27 3.68
C ILE A 60 13.42 23.13 4.69
N ILE A 61 14.55 22.40 4.53
CA ILE A 61 15.50 21.77 5.51
C ILE A 61 16.16 20.56 4.77
N SER A 62 17.38 20.04 5.03
CA SER A 62 18.77 20.51 5.23
C SER A 62 19.70 19.32 4.90
N LYS A 63 21.02 19.53 4.70
CA LYS A 63 21.99 18.53 4.20
C LYS A 63 22.47 17.51 5.26
N GLU A 64 22.32 16.21 4.99
CA GLU A 64 23.11 15.09 5.54
C GLU A 64 23.35 14.02 4.44
N GLU A 65 24.49 13.33 4.52
CA GLU A 65 24.95 12.33 3.53
C GLU A 65 24.29 10.96 3.76
N LEU A 66 23.35 10.60 2.88
CA LEU A 66 22.77 9.27 2.77
C LEU A 66 22.99 8.78 1.33
N ASP A 67 23.65 7.64 1.16
CA ASP A 67 23.94 7.03 -0.15
C ASP A 67 22.75 6.18 -0.62
N ILE A 68 21.80 6.84 -1.29
CA ILE A 68 20.51 6.28 -1.75
C ILE A 68 20.68 5.14 -2.76
N GLU A 69 21.64 5.28 -3.69
CA GLU A 69 21.87 4.28 -4.74
C GLU A 69 22.20 2.93 -4.10
N ARG A 70 23.09 2.94 -3.10
CA ARG A 70 23.43 1.75 -2.34
C ARG A 70 22.30 1.29 -1.41
N SER A 71 21.52 2.22 -0.84
CA SER A 71 20.39 1.89 0.03
C SER A 71 19.32 1.06 -0.67
N PHE A 72 19.19 1.14 -2.00
CA PHE A 72 18.03 0.59 -2.71
C PHE A 72 18.37 -0.34 -3.87
N ALA A 73 19.65 -0.62 -4.10
CA ALA A 73 20.10 -1.53 -5.17
C ALA A 73 19.52 -2.95 -5.08
N ALA A 74 19.07 -3.38 -3.90
CA ALA A 74 18.44 -4.69 -3.68
C ALA A 74 16.93 -4.61 -3.35
N ALA A 75 16.32 -3.43 -3.44
CA ALA A 75 14.90 -3.29 -3.15
C ALA A 75 14.03 -3.99 -4.21
N VAL A 76 12.99 -4.68 -3.76
CA VAL A 76 11.96 -5.23 -4.66
C VAL A 76 11.00 -4.09 -4.99
N ILE A 77 11.09 -3.57 -6.21
CA ILE A 77 10.25 -2.49 -6.72
C ILE A 77 9.10 -3.10 -7.54
N PRO A 78 7.83 -2.78 -7.25
CA PRO A 78 6.69 -3.22 -8.07
C PRO A 78 6.80 -2.72 -9.53
N TYR A 79 6.27 -3.47 -10.49
CA TYR A 79 6.34 -3.09 -11.91
C TYR A 79 5.42 -1.88 -12.22
N GLU A 80 5.95 -0.93 -13.00
CA GLU A 80 5.34 0.37 -13.38
C GLU A 80 4.02 0.28 -14.21
N PHE A 81 3.56 -0.93 -14.56
CA PHE A 81 2.41 -1.15 -15.45
C PHE A 81 1.12 -1.63 -14.75
N ASN A 82 0.97 -1.37 -13.44
CA ASN A 82 -0.28 -1.63 -12.73
C ASN A 82 -1.30 -0.50 -12.99
N GLY A 83 -2.15 -0.68 -14.00
CA GLY A 83 -3.31 0.17 -14.30
C GLY A 83 -4.62 -0.57 -14.00
N SER A 84 -5.77 0.07 -14.14
CA SER A 84 -7.07 -0.60 -14.17
C SER A 84 -8.07 0.34 -14.82
N ASN A 85 -9.14 -0.20 -15.39
CA ASN A 85 -10.29 0.59 -15.82
C ASN A 85 -11.54 0.14 -15.08
N ASN A 86 -12.42 1.07 -14.74
CA ASN A 86 -13.78 0.74 -14.40
C ASN A 86 -14.73 1.87 -14.82
N TRP A 87 -15.98 1.51 -15.08
CA TRP A 87 -17.01 2.46 -15.46
C TRP A 87 -18.38 1.97 -15.01
N VAL A 88 -19.24 2.94 -14.70
CA VAL A 88 -20.65 2.69 -14.37
C VAL A 88 -21.53 3.67 -15.13
N VAL A 89 -22.61 3.15 -15.72
CA VAL A 89 -23.58 3.91 -16.51
C VAL A 89 -24.95 3.78 -15.88
N SER A 90 -25.60 4.92 -15.64
CA SER A 90 -26.97 4.97 -15.13
C SER A 90 -27.94 4.33 -16.12
N GLY A 91 -28.98 3.66 -15.61
CA GLY A 91 -30.05 3.07 -16.44
C GLY A 91 -30.70 4.05 -17.42
N SER A 92 -30.74 5.35 -17.09
CA SER A 92 -31.24 6.41 -17.99
C SER A 92 -30.45 6.59 -19.29
N LYS A 93 -29.25 6.00 -19.37
CA LYS A 93 -28.36 6.03 -20.54
C LYS A 93 -28.21 4.65 -21.20
N THR A 94 -29.04 3.68 -20.82
CA THR A 94 -28.99 2.30 -21.30
C THR A 94 -30.33 1.92 -21.93
N ASP A 95 -30.31 1.06 -22.96
CA ASP A 95 -31.53 0.58 -23.62
C ASP A 95 -32.43 -0.23 -22.68
N SER A 96 -31.82 -1.01 -21.77
CA SER A 96 -32.53 -1.83 -20.79
C SER A 96 -33.19 -1.02 -19.66
N GLY A 97 -32.87 0.27 -19.53
CA GLY A 97 -33.26 1.09 -18.38
C GLY A 97 -32.58 0.69 -17.06
N LYS A 98 -31.57 -0.20 -17.08
CA LYS A 98 -30.86 -0.71 -15.89
C LYS A 98 -29.39 -0.31 -15.89
N PRO A 99 -28.79 -0.04 -14.71
CA PRO A 99 -27.37 0.28 -14.65
C PRO A 99 -26.47 -0.79 -15.29
N LEU A 100 -25.40 -0.34 -15.93
CA LEU A 100 -24.32 -1.20 -16.44
C LEU A 100 -23.03 -0.84 -15.71
N LEU A 101 -22.30 -1.86 -15.25
CA LEU A 101 -21.00 -1.72 -14.62
C LEU A 101 -20.02 -2.65 -15.33
N ALA A 102 -18.81 -2.15 -15.57
CA ALA A 102 -17.70 -2.96 -16.06
C ALA A 102 -16.43 -2.60 -15.30
N ASP A 103 -15.68 -3.64 -14.97
CA ASP A 103 -14.47 -3.61 -14.16
C ASP A 103 -13.39 -4.42 -14.88
N ASP A 104 -12.22 -3.83 -15.04
CA ASP A 104 -11.12 -4.35 -15.86
C ASP A 104 -9.79 -4.10 -15.11
N PRO A 105 -9.49 -4.89 -14.07
CA PRO A 105 -8.29 -4.72 -13.25
C PRO A 105 -7.04 -5.23 -13.99
N HIS A 106 -5.98 -4.42 -14.09
CA HIS A 106 -4.70 -4.83 -14.68
C HIS A 106 -3.63 -5.02 -13.61
N LEU A 107 -3.35 -6.28 -13.30
CA LEU A 107 -2.24 -6.68 -12.43
C LEU A 107 -1.23 -7.50 -13.24
N GLY A 108 -0.01 -7.60 -12.72
CA GLY A 108 1.03 -8.43 -13.31
C GLY A 108 0.57 -9.88 -13.55
N LEU A 109 0.93 -10.42 -14.72
CA LEU A 109 0.67 -11.82 -15.04
C LEU A 109 1.53 -12.72 -14.15
N ALA A 110 0.89 -13.59 -13.38
CA ALA A 110 1.54 -14.51 -12.45
C ALA A 110 1.06 -15.95 -12.64
N THR A 111 1.85 -16.91 -12.15
CA THR A 111 1.42 -18.31 -12.01
C THR A 111 1.55 -18.70 -10.53
N PRO A 112 0.44 -18.98 -9.82
CA PRO A 112 -0.94 -18.94 -10.30
C PRO A 112 -1.44 -17.52 -10.64
N SER A 113 -2.54 -17.43 -11.41
CA SER A 113 -3.22 -16.17 -11.69
C SER A 113 -3.60 -15.47 -10.39
N VAL A 114 -3.44 -14.15 -10.34
CA VAL A 114 -3.82 -13.32 -9.19
C VAL A 114 -5.33 -13.42 -8.95
N TRP A 115 -6.14 -13.26 -10.00
CA TRP A 115 -7.58 -13.38 -9.93
C TRP A 115 -8.02 -14.83 -10.09
N TYR A 116 -8.80 -15.30 -9.12
CA TYR A 116 -9.48 -16.59 -9.15
C TYR A 116 -11.00 -16.38 -9.15
N GLN A 117 -11.67 -16.81 -10.21
CA GLN A 117 -13.12 -16.68 -10.32
C GLN A 117 -13.82 -17.64 -9.35
N MET A 118 -14.79 -17.13 -8.59
CA MET A 118 -15.50 -17.90 -7.58
C MET A 118 -16.95 -17.45 -7.46
N HIS A 119 -17.81 -18.40 -7.09
CA HIS A 119 -19.17 -18.17 -6.63
C HIS A 119 -19.29 -18.76 -5.22
N LEU A 120 -19.76 -17.94 -4.28
CA LEU A 120 -19.94 -18.31 -2.88
C LEU A 120 -21.44 -18.33 -2.56
N GLU A 121 -21.93 -19.46 -2.06
CA GLU A 121 -23.32 -19.63 -1.65
C GLU A 121 -23.40 -20.17 -0.21
N ALA A 122 -24.19 -19.49 0.62
CA ALA A 122 -24.53 -19.83 1.99
C ALA A 122 -25.89 -19.20 2.34
N PRO A 123 -26.54 -19.55 3.47
CA PRO A 123 -27.88 -19.03 3.79
C PRO A 123 -28.03 -17.49 3.79
N THR A 124 -26.94 -16.75 3.96
CA THR A 124 -26.92 -15.27 3.99
C THR A 124 -25.98 -14.65 2.95
N VAL A 125 -25.45 -15.45 2.02
CA VAL A 125 -24.46 -15.01 1.03
C VAL A 125 -24.73 -15.71 -0.30
N ASN A 126 -24.86 -14.94 -1.37
CA ASN A 126 -24.87 -15.47 -2.74
C ASN A 126 -24.17 -14.45 -3.64
N VAL A 127 -22.89 -14.66 -3.90
CA VAL A 127 -22.03 -13.64 -4.51
C VAL A 127 -21.06 -14.28 -5.50
N SER A 128 -20.91 -13.67 -6.66
CA SER A 128 -20.05 -14.14 -7.74
C SER A 128 -19.08 -13.06 -8.17
N GLY A 129 -17.86 -13.47 -8.54
CA GLY A 129 -16.83 -12.56 -9.00
C GLY A 129 -15.45 -13.18 -8.90
N VAL A 130 -14.46 -12.39 -8.50
CA VAL A 130 -13.08 -12.83 -8.32
C VAL A 130 -12.56 -12.60 -6.90
N ILE A 131 -11.68 -13.50 -6.48
CA ILE A 131 -10.92 -13.44 -5.23
C ILE A 131 -9.42 -13.46 -5.51
N PHE A 132 -8.61 -13.11 -4.50
CA PHE A 132 -7.24 -13.59 -4.42
C PHE A 132 -7.22 -14.99 -3.81
N ALA A 133 -6.36 -15.88 -4.31
CA ALA A 133 -6.23 -17.22 -3.76
C ALA A 133 -5.89 -17.16 -2.26
N GLY A 134 -6.74 -17.74 -1.41
CA GLY A 134 -6.57 -17.71 0.05
C GLY A 134 -7.32 -16.59 0.77
N ILE A 135 -7.96 -15.65 0.06
CA ILE A 135 -8.84 -14.63 0.64
C ILE A 135 -10.30 -15.13 0.66
N PRO A 136 -10.99 -15.11 1.82
CA PRO A 136 -12.41 -15.39 1.86
C PRO A 136 -13.22 -14.16 1.43
N GLY A 137 -14.03 -14.31 0.38
CA GLY A 137 -14.94 -13.27 -0.09
C GLY A 137 -14.57 -12.70 -1.46
N ILE A 138 -15.59 -12.28 -2.21
CA ILE A 138 -15.49 -11.70 -3.55
C ILE A 138 -14.99 -10.25 -3.44
N ILE A 139 -13.84 -9.97 -4.04
CA ILE A 139 -13.21 -8.64 -4.02
C ILE A 139 -13.85 -7.75 -5.09
N LEU A 140 -14.08 -8.30 -6.28
CA LEU A 140 -14.71 -7.63 -7.43
C LEU A 140 -15.81 -8.55 -7.94
N GLY A 141 -17.03 -8.02 -8.12
CA GLY A 141 -18.14 -8.86 -8.54
C GLY A 141 -19.50 -8.28 -8.21
N HIS A 142 -20.45 -9.18 -7.97
CA HIS A 142 -21.83 -8.83 -7.72
C HIS A 142 -22.57 -9.90 -6.91
N ASN A 143 -23.66 -9.50 -6.28
CA ASN A 143 -24.70 -10.39 -5.78
C ASN A 143 -26.00 -10.13 -6.57
N GLU A 144 -27.15 -10.56 -6.04
CA GLU A 144 -28.44 -10.39 -6.70
C GLU A 144 -28.94 -8.93 -6.73
N LYS A 145 -28.37 -8.06 -5.90
CA LYS A 145 -28.85 -6.68 -5.69
C LYS A 145 -27.86 -5.64 -6.19
N VAL A 146 -26.56 -5.87 -6.01
CA VAL A 146 -25.51 -4.89 -6.24
C VAL A 146 -24.33 -5.49 -6.98
N ALA A 147 -23.62 -4.65 -7.73
CA ALA A 147 -22.36 -4.96 -8.41
C ALA A 147 -21.34 -3.87 -8.09
N TRP A 148 -20.06 -4.25 -8.02
CA TRP A 148 -18.97 -3.32 -7.78
C TRP A 148 -17.69 -3.74 -8.50
N GLY A 149 -16.85 -2.75 -8.75
CA GLY A 149 -15.53 -2.90 -9.34
C GLY A 149 -14.54 -1.96 -8.68
N VAL A 150 -13.24 -2.22 -8.84
CA VAL A 150 -12.19 -1.37 -8.26
C VAL A 150 -11.05 -1.08 -9.24
N THR A 151 -10.48 0.11 -9.10
CA THR A 151 -9.18 0.45 -9.66
C THR A 151 -8.27 0.97 -8.56
N ASN A 152 -6.95 0.81 -8.70
CA ASN A 152 -6.02 1.45 -7.77
C ASN A 152 -6.16 2.97 -7.79
N THR A 153 -6.22 3.63 -6.63
CA THR A 153 -6.28 5.09 -6.56
C THR A 153 -4.91 5.74 -6.84
N GLY A 154 -3.82 4.99 -6.62
CA GLY A 154 -2.45 5.50 -6.66
C GLY A 154 -2.18 6.68 -5.71
N PRO A 155 -2.64 6.68 -4.45
CA PRO A 155 -2.40 7.81 -3.57
C PRO A 155 -1.03 7.73 -2.90
N ASP A 156 -0.52 8.90 -2.53
CA ASP A 156 0.64 9.03 -1.65
C ASP A 156 0.28 8.61 -0.20
N VAL A 157 0.46 7.32 0.11
CA VAL A 157 0.16 6.68 1.41
C VAL A 157 1.40 6.30 2.21
N GLN A 158 2.57 6.68 1.73
CA GLN A 158 3.86 6.33 2.30
C GLN A 158 4.74 7.55 2.47
N ASP A 159 5.47 7.63 3.58
CA ASP A 159 6.44 8.68 3.88
C ASP A 159 7.76 8.05 4.29
N LEU A 160 8.85 8.48 3.65
CA LEU A 160 10.19 8.20 4.13
C LEU A 160 10.59 9.21 5.19
N PHE A 161 11.11 8.70 6.31
CA PHE A 161 11.68 9.50 7.38
C PHE A 161 13.19 9.29 7.44
N ILE A 162 13.94 10.39 7.41
CA ILE A 162 15.37 10.41 7.68
C ILE A 162 15.56 10.37 9.20
N GLU A 163 16.06 9.27 9.71
CA GLU A 163 16.25 9.04 11.14
C GLU A 163 17.73 9.19 11.52
N LYS A 164 18.02 9.89 12.62
CA LYS A 164 19.37 9.98 13.18
C LYS A 164 19.53 9.01 14.33
N ARG A 165 20.45 8.08 14.20
CA ARG A 165 20.79 7.09 15.22
C ARG A 165 21.71 7.70 16.28
N ASN A 166 21.56 7.28 17.52
CA ASN A 166 22.48 7.65 18.59
C ASN A 166 23.87 7.03 18.32
N PRO A 167 24.93 7.83 18.18
CA PRO A 167 26.30 7.33 17.97
C PRO A 167 26.81 6.43 19.11
N GLU A 168 26.25 6.58 20.31
CA GLU A 168 26.63 5.82 21.50
C GLU A 168 25.74 4.58 21.73
N ASN A 169 24.56 4.52 21.12
CA ASN A 169 23.61 3.41 21.27
C ASN A 169 22.82 3.18 19.97
N GLU A 170 23.16 2.12 19.23
CA GLU A 170 22.56 1.82 17.94
C GLU A 170 21.04 1.56 17.96
N LYS A 171 20.45 1.38 19.15
CA LYS A 171 19.02 1.13 19.35
C LYS A 171 18.23 2.39 19.71
N GLU A 172 18.84 3.56 19.61
CA GLU A 172 18.21 4.83 19.93
C GLU A 172 18.26 5.79 18.74
N PHE A 173 17.21 6.60 18.58
CA PHE A 173 17.04 7.55 17.50
C PHE A 173 16.60 8.92 18.02
N ALA A 174 17.04 9.98 17.37
CA ALA A 174 16.78 11.35 17.79
C ALA A 174 15.31 11.75 17.54
N PHE A 175 14.66 12.32 18.55
CA PHE A 175 13.33 12.92 18.45
C PHE A 175 13.17 14.05 19.47
N LYS A 176 12.85 15.28 19.01
CA LYS A 176 12.60 16.45 19.87
C LYS A 176 13.65 16.63 20.98
N ASP A 177 14.91 16.66 20.56
CA ASP A 177 16.10 16.81 21.42
C ASP A 177 16.33 15.66 22.42
N LYS A 178 15.71 14.49 22.21
CA LYS A 178 15.87 13.30 23.04
C LYS A 178 16.24 12.08 22.20
N TRP A 179 16.79 11.08 22.86
CA TRP A 179 16.99 9.75 22.31
C TRP A 179 15.80 8.86 22.67
N GLU A 180 15.16 8.27 21.67
CA GLU A 180 14.10 7.30 21.85
C GLU A 180 14.53 5.91 21.39
N LYS A 181 14.18 4.91 22.18
CA LYS A 181 14.53 3.52 21.90
C LYS A 181 13.67 2.96 20.78
N ALA A 182 14.31 2.40 19.76
CA ALA A 182 13.65 1.60 18.73
C ALA A 182 13.28 0.21 19.26
N GLU A 183 12.23 -0.35 18.68
CA GLU A 183 11.92 -1.76 18.81
C GLU A 183 12.83 -2.57 17.88
N ILE A 184 13.31 -3.72 18.37
CA ILE A 184 14.12 -4.65 17.60
C ILE A 184 13.36 -5.97 17.53
N VAL A 185 12.97 -6.35 16.31
CA VAL A 185 12.26 -7.60 16.05
C VAL A 185 13.26 -8.60 15.46
N ASP A 186 13.45 -9.73 16.14
CA ASP A 186 14.28 -10.83 15.65
C ASP A 186 13.49 -11.65 14.61
N GLU A 187 13.96 -11.66 13.35
CA GLU A 187 13.29 -12.28 12.21
C GLU A 187 14.24 -13.28 11.51
N PRO A 188 14.43 -14.50 12.04
CA PRO A 188 15.38 -15.46 11.47
C PRO A 188 14.91 -16.00 10.11
N ILE A 189 15.68 -15.75 9.05
CA ILE A 189 15.35 -16.20 7.69
C ILE A 189 16.02 -17.55 7.43
N LYS A 190 15.22 -18.61 7.32
CA LYS A 190 15.70 -19.96 6.98
C LYS A 190 16.04 -20.06 5.49
N VAL A 191 17.32 -20.20 5.18
CA VAL A 191 17.80 -20.37 3.79
C VAL A 191 17.85 -21.85 3.44
N LYS A 192 17.23 -22.23 2.32
CA LYS A 192 17.28 -23.61 1.83
C LYS A 192 18.73 -24.04 1.60
N ASP A 193 19.10 -25.19 2.17
CA ASP A 193 20.44 -25.78 2.09
C ASP A 193 21.57 -24.85 2.63
N GLY A 194 21.20 -23.82 3.40
CA GLY A 194 22.09 -22.79 3.92
C GLY A 194 21.96 -22.62 5.44
N LYS A 195 22.75 -21.67 5.97
CA LYS A 195 22.61 -21.24 7.36
C LYS A 195 21.41 -20.30 7.48
N THR A 196 20.68 -20.40 8.59
CA THR A 196 19.71 -19.37 8.98
C THR A 196 20.41 -18.02 9.04
N LEU A 197 19.81 -17.01 8.42
CA LEU A 197 20.24 -15.63 8.54
C LEU A 197 19.54 -15.04 9.76
N ASP A 198 20.31 -14.70 10.78
CA ASP A 198 19.82 -13.99 11.97
C ASP A 198 19.57 -12.53 11.59
N TYR A 199 18.41 -12.27 11.00
CA TYR A 199 18.01 -10.94 10.56
C TYR A 199 17.25 -10.21 11.66
N LYS A 200 17.43 -8.90 11.75
CA LYS A 200 16.79 -8.04 12.74
C LYS A 200 16.14 -6.87 12.04
N VAL A 201 14.90 -6.60 12.39
CA VAL A 201 14.16 -5.43 11.92
C VAL A 201 14.21 -4.37 13.01
N THR A 202 14.81 -3.22 12.70
CA THR A 202 14.76 -2.03 13.55
C THR A 202 13.48 -1.26 13.24
N VAL A 203 12.64 -0.99 14.24
CA VAL A 203 11.40 -0.22 14.08
C VAL A 203 11.49 1.04 14.93
N THR A 204 11.52 2.20 14.27
CA THR A 204 11.47 3.52 14.92
C THR A 204 10.03 3.92 15.16
N ARG A 205 9.82 5.11 15.73
CA ARG A 205 8.49 5.69 15.87
C ARG A 205 7.74 5.84 14.54
N HIS A 206 8.46 6.02 13.44
CA HIS A 206 7.89 6.25 12.12
C HIS A 206 7.67 4.95 11.35
N GLY A 207 8.29 3.85 11.77
CA GLY A 207 8.11 2.53 11.18
C GLY A 207 9.42 1.77 11.02
N PRO A 208 9.43 0.66 10.25
CA PRO A 208 10.63 -0.12 10.01
C PRO A 208 11.68 0.68 9.26
N VAL A 209 12.94 0.51 9.65
CA VAL A 209 14.10 1.02 8.92
C VAL A 209 14.31 0.17 7.67
N ILE A 210 14.05 0.74 6.49
CA ILE A 210 14.10 0.02 5.22
C ILE A 210 15.45 0.13 4.52
N SER A 211 16.25 1.17 4.82
CA SER A 211 17.58 1.32 4.21
C SER A 211 18.50 0.18 4.62
N GLU A 212 18.42 -0.32 5.86
CA GLU A 212 19.24 -1.45 6.34
C GLU A 212 18.98 -2.76 5.59
N PHE A 213 17.75 -2.97 5.13
CA PHE A 213 17.36 -4.13 4.34
C PHE A 213 17.93 -4.05 2.91
N ALA A 214 17.80 -2.88 2.29
CA ALA A 214 18.09 -2.71 0.86
C ALA A 214 19.56 -2.29 0.57
N GLY A 215 20.35 -2.00 1.62
CA GLY A 215 21.82 -1.95 1.60
C GLY A 215 22.42 -1.19 2.80
N LYS A 216 23.61 -1.53 3.29
CA LYS A 216 24.25 -0.78 4.40
C LYS A 216 24.72 0.61 3.95
N SER A 217 23.81 1.59 3.99
CA SER A 217 24.03 2.99 3.61
C SER A 217 23.90 3.89 4.85
N GLY A 218 25.02 4.33 5.41
CA GLY A 218 25.05 5.20 6.58
C GLY A 218 24.94 4.44 7.91
N LYS A 219 25.86 4.74 8.85
CA LYS A 219 25.84 4.17 10.21
C LYS A 219 24.90 4.97 11.13
N ASP A 220 24.92 6.29 10.97
CA ASP A 220 24.30 7.23 11.89
C ASP A 220 23.00 7.84 11.34
N THR A 221 22.73 7.69 10.04
CA THR A 221 21.52 8.18 9.37
C THR A 221 20.90 7.07 8.53
N VAL A 222 19.60 6.81 8.70
CA VAL A 222 18.87 5.73 8.03
C VAL A 222 17.49 6.18 7.55
N LEU A 223 16.84 5.41 6.68
CA LEU A 223 15.46 5.66 6.23
C LEU A 223 14.47 4.72 6.90
N ALA A 224 13.48 5.29 7.58
CA ALA A 224 12.31 4.58 8.08
C ALA A 224 11.09 4.84 7.19
N LEU A 225 10.24 3.82 7.02
CA LEU A 225 9.02 3.93 6.23
C LEU A 225 7.80 4.03 7.14
N ARG A 226 7.10 5.17 7.08
CA ARG A 226 5.73 5.28 7.60
C ARG A 226 4.76 4.96 6.47
N TRP A 227 3.86 4.03 6.73
CA TRP A 227 2.90 3.58 5.73
C TRP A 227 1.57 3.25 6.40
N THR A 228 0.46 3.68 5.80
CA THR A 228 -0.88 3.46 6.37
C THR A 228 -1.21 1.98 6.57
N ALA A 229 -0.67 1.07 5.76
CA ALA A 229 -0.93 -0.36 5.93
C ALA A 229 -0.14 -0.98 7.11
N LEU A 230 0.76 -0.24 7.76
CA LEU A 230 1.35 -0.66 9.03
C LEU A 230 0.39 -0.48 10.21
N ASP A 231 -0.68 0.31 10.05
CA ASP A 231 -1.71 0.45 11.07
C ASP A 231 -2.70 -0.73 11.01
N PRO A 232 -3.30 -1.10 12.16
CA PRO A 232 -4.40 -2.05 12.19
C PRO A 232 -5.57 -1.59 11.32
N SER A 233 -6.11 -2.52 10.55
CA SER A 233 -7.18 -2.28 9.58
C SER A 233 -8.06 -3.52 9.40
N ALA A 234 -9.23 -3.39 8.78
CA ALA A 234 -10.28 -4.40 8.75
C ALA A 234 -10.82 -4.69 7.33
N GLU A 235 -9.96 -4.67 6.32
CA GLU A 235 -10.32 -4.84 4.91
C GLU A 235 -11.09 -6.12 4.65
N LEU A 236 -10.68 -7.22 5.26
CA LEU A 236 -11.34 -8.50 5.05
C LEU A 236 -12.78 -8.46 5.56
N GLU A 237 -13.02 -7.77 6.68
CA GLU A 237 -14.36 -7.55 7.18
C GLU A 237 -15.17 -6.65 6.23
N ALA A 238 -14.54 -5.63 5.64
CA ALA A 238 -15.18 -4.81 4.62
C ALA A 238 -15.62 -5.66 3.42
N VAL A 239 -14.74 -6.50 2.87
CA VAL A 239 -15.05 -7.40 1.75
C VAL A 239 -16.22 -8.33 2.08
N LEU A 240 -16.20 -8.98 3.26
CA LEU A 240 -17.28 -9.87 3.68
C LEU A 240 -18.62 -9.13 3.86
N ASN A 241 -18.60 -7.87 4.26
CA ASN A 241 -19.80 -7.05 4.39
C ASN A 241 -20.28 -6.52 3.02
N MET A 242 -19.37 -6.16 2.11
CA MET A 242 -19.70 -5.80 0.73
C MET A 242 -20.43 -6.93 0.01
N ASN A 243 -19.98 -8.18 0.20
CA ASN A 243 -20.60 -9.37 -0.39
C ASN A 243 -22.08 -9.57 0.01
N LYS A 244 -22.47 -9.01 1.16
CA LYS A 244 -23.83 -9.09 1.73
C LYS A 244 -24.64 -7.81 1.53
N ALA A 245 -24.08 -6.79 0.88
CA ALA A 245 -24.74 -5.50 0.75
C ALA A 245 -26.00 -5.64 -0.14
N GLU A 246 -27.11 -5.07 0.33
CA GLU A 246 -28.37 -5.07 -0.42
C GLU A 246 -28.57 -3.79 -1.23
N ASN A 247 -27.84 -2.73 -0.89
CA ASN A 247 -27.97 -1.39 -1.46
C ASN A 247 -26.69 -0.56 -1.19
N TRP A 248 -26.65 0.66 -1.71
CA TRP A 248 -25.51 1.57 -1.55
C TRP A 248 -25.18 1.87 -0.08
N ASN A 249 -26.18 2.04 0.79
CA ASN A 249 -25.91 2.41 2.19
C ASN A 249 -25.19 1.28 2.94
N ASP A 250 -25.53 0.03 2.67
CA ASP A 250 -24.85 -1.12 3.27
C ASP A 250 -23.43 -1.27 2.71
N PHE A 251 -23.27 -1.06 1.40
CA PHE A 251 -21.97 -1.08 0.74
C PHE A 251 -21.05 0.04 1.28
N GLU A 252 -21.56 1.26 1.39
CA GLU A 252 -20.83 2.40 1.92
C GLU A 252 -20.42 2.22 3.38
N LYS A 253 -21.29 1.62 4.21
CA LYS A 253 -20.95 1.26 5.59
C LYS A 253 -19.84 0.20 5.64
N ALA A 254 -19.86 -0.78 4.73
CA ALA A 254 -18.80 -1.77 4.64
C ALA A 254 -17.45 -1.10 4.30
N LEU A 255 -17.45 -0.13 3.38
CA LEU A 255 -16.26 0.62 2.99
C LEU A 255 -15.61 1.42 4.14
N LEU A 256 -16.34 1.73 5.22
CA LEU A 256 -15.73 2.36 6.42
C LEU A 256 -14.63 1.50 7.05
N LYS A 257 -14.63 0.19 6.77
CA LYS A 257 -13.62 -0.76 7.24
C LYS A 257 -12.51 -1.05 6.21
N PHE A 258 -12.66 -0.56 4.98
CA PHE A 258 -11.69 -0.75 3.90
C PHE A 258 -10.69 0.40 3.90
N GLU A 259 -9.60 0.26 4.65
CA GLU A 259 -8.69 1.38 4.91
C GLU A 259 -7.46 1.36 3.98
N THR A 260 -6.97 0.19 3.59
CA THR A 260 -5.75 0.02 2.78
C THR A 260 -5.80 -1.24 1.90
N PRO A 261 -5.21 -1.26 0.69
CA PRO A 261 -4.77 -0.10 -0.07
C PRO A 261 -5.96 0.78 -0.46
N ALA A 262 -5.73 2.06 -0.72
CA ALA A 262 -6.80 2.91 -1.21
C ALA A 262 -7.22 2.50 -2.63
N GLN A 263 -8.53 2.40 -2.86
CA GLN A 263 -9.10 1.97 -4.12
C GLN A 263 -10.23 2.92 -4.54
N ASN A 264 -10.41 3.08 -5.84
CA ASN A 264 -11.60 3.70 -6.40
C ASN A 264 -12.66 2.63 -6.61
N PHE A 265 -13.77 2.72 -5.89
CA PHE A 265 -14.90 1.82 -6.04
C PHE A 265 -15.93 2.43 -6.99
N VAL A 266 -16.33 1.66 -8.01
CA VAL A 266 -17.58 1.90 -8.74
C VAL A 266 -18.64 0.93 -8.26
N PHE A 267 -19.90 1.38 -8.25
CA PHE A 267 -21.02 0.62 -7.72
C PHE A 267 -22.26 0.81 -8.60
N ALA A 268 -23.03 -0.27 -8.76
CA ALA A 268 -24.33 -0.28 -9.40
C ALA A 268 -25.32 -1.16 -8.63
N SER A 269 -26.59 -0.77 -8.60
CA SER A 269 -27.65 -1.53 -7.93
C SER A 269 -28.90 -1.68 -8.80
N THR A 270 -29.64 -2.76 -8.56
CA THR A 270 -30.89 -3.10 -9.28
C THR A 270 -32.01 -2.05 -9.16
N ASP A 271 -31.95 -1.21 -8.12
CA ASP A 271 -32.84 -0.06 -7.89
C ASP A 271 -32.50 1.17 -8.77
N GLY A 272 -31.42 1.11 -9.55
CA GLY A 272 -30.98 2.20 -10.42
C GLY A 272 -29.85 3.06 -9.84
N THR A 273 -29.47 2.84 -8.58
CA THR A 273 -28.37 3.59 -7.94
C THR A 273 -27.04 3.28 -8.60
N ILE A 274 -26.27 4.33 -8.89
CA ILE A 274 -24.86 4.24 -9.27
C ILE A 274 -24.03 5.12 -8.33
N ALA A 275 -22.80 4.71 -8.02
CA ALA A 275 -21.92 5.49 -7.18
C ALA A 275 -20.45 5.29 -7.54
N TYR A 276 -19.64 6.27 -7.15
CA TYR A 276 -18.19 6.25 -7.17
C TYR A 276 -17.67 6.69 -5.80
N LYS A 277 -16.69 5.98 -5.26
CA LYS A 277 -16.01 6.38 -4.02
C LYS A 277 -14.53 5.98 -4.06
N ALA A 278 -13.64 6.97 -4.07
CA ALA A 278 -12.25 6.76 -3.69
C ALA A 278 -12.20 6.53 -2.17
N ASN A 279 -11.73 5.35 -1.75
CA ASN A 279 -11.82 4.91 -0.36
C ASN A 279 -10.48 4.36 0.13
N GLY A 280 -10.03 4.85 1.27
CA GLY A 280 -8.81 4.41 1.94
C GLY A 280 -8.29 5.50 2.90
N LYS A 281 -7.36 5.13 3.77
CA LYS A 281 -6.65 6.05 4.66
C LYS A 281 -5.55 6.77 3.88
N ILE A 282 -5.67 8.10 3.81
CA ILE A 282 -4.67 8.99 3.22
C ILE A 282 -4.03 9.82 4.35
N PRO A 283 -2.68 9.87 4.46
CA PRO A 283 -2.00 10.69 5.46
C PRO A 283 -2.34 12.19 5.31
N ILE A 284 -2.60 12.86 6.45
CA ILE A 284 -2.76 14.32 6.48
C ILE A 284 -1.43 14.95 6.90
N ARG A 285 -0.74 15.56 5.94
CA ARG A 285 0.57 16.21 6.14
C ARG A 285 0.37 17.69 6.45
N LYS A 286 0.77 18.13 7.65
CA LYS A 286 0.61 19.54 8.08
C LYS A 286 1.70 20.46 7.52
N LYS A 287 2.88 19.92 7.24
CA LYS A 287 4.09 20.60 6.77
C LYS A 287 4.94 19.58 5.99
N GLY A 288 5.90 20.07 5.20
CA GLY A 288 6.81 19.23 4.42
C GLY A 288 6.33 19.00 2.99
N ASP A 289 7.29 18.76 2.12
CA ASP A 289 7.08 18.40 0.72
C ASP A 289 7.00 16.88 0.65
N SER A 290 5.83 16.31 0.32
CA SER A 290 5.64 14.85 0.29
C SER A 290 6.36 14.17 -0.88
N MET A 291 6.98 14.95 -1.76
CA MET A 291 7.87 14.42 -2.78
C MET A 291 9.23 13.97 -2.24
N LEU A 292 9.59 14.34 -1.01
CA LEU A 292 10.91 14.10 -0.43
C LEU A 292 10.81 13.44 0.95
N PRO A 293 11.86 12.68 1.36
CA PRO A 293 11.96 12.19 2.72
C PRO A 293 11.95 13.34 3.76
N VAL A 294 11.32 13.09 4.90
CA VAL A 294 11.10 14.08 5.97
C VAL A 294 12.05 13.83 7.14
N PRO A 295 12.60 14.87 7.80
CA PRO A 295 13.36 14.71 9.04
C PRO A 295 12.57 14.03 10.17
N GLY A 296 13.06 12.91 10.69
CA GLY A 296 12.46 12.14 11.79
C GLY A 296 12.67 12.74 13.20
N TRP A 297 13.55 13.74 13.34
CA TRP A 297 13.92 14.30 14.64
C TRP A 297 13.06 15.49 15.10
N THR A 298 11.97 15.81 14.40
CA THR A 298 11.15 17.03 14.60
C THR A 298 9.84 16.84 15.36
#